data_AF-A0A9N9Q0Q0-F1
#
_entry.id   AF-A0A9N9Q0Q0-F1
#
_cell.length_a   1.000
_cell.length_b   1.000
_cell.length_c   1.000
_cell.angle_alpha   90.00
_cell.angle_beta   90.00
_cell.angle_gamma   90.00
#
_symmetry.space_group_name_H-M   'P 1'
#
loop_
_entity.id
_entity.type
_entity.pdbx_description
1 polymer ?
#
loop_
_entity_poly.entity_id
_entity_poly.type
_entity_poly.pdbx_seq_one_letter_code
_entity_poly.pdbx_strand_id
1 'polypeptide(L)'
;MLLSSTTQPRMRAVRKVFLTANAITHSPVSHSILNHRCIRAFTEENTARPTRYQAVVVGGGPAGLAAVANLLDQGKKPILWTDPFFQGGRLNKRYREVPSNTKVKRFVMYAEGTESFKKVIEESEKPNAYTELKDLDQEQTCKIARAADLCAMLSDGFNESHGVYKYNDETLRATLTPTEGWEVELNKLPSALQSEMVVLCTGSMPNIDFLLQFHARTLVLPLDNGLNPTIFRQKIAGGRGNTPETVAVIGSSHSAILVLRNLYNIAKESLKKPIQIKWLTRHPLRYAVEKDGWILRDNTGLKGEVATWAADHLEEDKLATSDVGKYIEKINTLHPNGGDDLRIYKEQFQKCTKVMFAIGFTKNPLPQIFRGKEEIGVEFDHETGGFKDSKTGDKIEGLYGAGIAFPERVVDPEGNVEHAVGLWKFMSFLKRVVPTWT
;
A
#
# COMPACT_ATOMS: atom_id res chain seq x y z
N MET A 1 3.82 -42.35 21.15
CA MET A 1 4.33 -43.74 21.24
C MET A 1 3.13 -44.67 21.09
N LEU A 2 3.16 -45.47 20.01
CA LEU A 2 2.45 -46.76 19.79
C LEU A 2 0.91 -46.74 19.89
N LEU A 3 0.20 -46.69 18.75
CA LEU A 3 -0.11 -47.77 17.78
C LEU A 3 -1.51 -48.34 18.05
N SER A 4 -2.45 -48.11 17.12
CA SER A 4 -3.57 -49.01 16.88
C SER A 4 -3.60 -49.34 15.40
N SER A 5 -3.37 -50.61 15.11
CA SER A 5 -3.27 -51.21 13.80
C SER A 5 -4.63 -51.62 13.24
N THR A 6 -4.67 -51.72 11.90
CA THR A 6 -5.43 -52.70 11.09
C THR A 6 -6.96 -52.56 11.07
N THR A 7 -7.65 -52.41 9.94
CA THR A 7 -7.64 -53.30 8.76
C THR A 7 -8.33 -52.62 7.57
N GLN A 8 -7.83 -52.88 6.34
CA GLN A 8 -8.55 -52.70 5.07
C GLN A 8 -9.33 -53.99 4.74
N PRO A 9 -10.36 -53.93 3.87
CA PRO A 9 -10.12 -54.37 2.49
C PRO A 9 -10.85 -53.58 1.37
N ARG A 10 -10.07 -53.35 0.30
CA ARG A 10 -10.33 -53.27 -1.15
C ARG A 10 -11.76 -53.06 -1.74
N MET A 11 -11.85 -51.94 -2.47
CA MET A 11 -12.27 -51.73 -3.88
C MET A 11 -13.47 -52.51 -4.47
N ARG A 12 -14.42 -51.74 -5.05
CA ARG A 12 -14.89 -51.91 -6.44
C ARG A 12 -15.51 -50.61 -6.98
N ALA A 13 -15.16 -50.27 -8.21
CA ALA A 13 -15.67 -49.14 -8.97
C ALA A 13 -16.96 -49.52 -9.73
N VAL A 14 -17.92 -48.60 -9.83
CA VAL A 14 -18.99 -48.63 -10.86
C VAL A 14 -19.31 -47.20 -11.31
N ARG A 15 -19.21 -46.98 -12.63
CA ARG A 15 -19.73 -45.82 -13.38
C ARG A 15 -21.24 -45.99 -13.63
N LYS A 16 -22.00 -44.89 -13.58
CA LYS A 16 -22.92 -44.36 -14.64
C LYS A 16 -23.97 -43.41 -14.01
N VAL A 17 -23.99 -42.14 -14.40
CA VAL A 17 -24.80 -41.47 -15.47
C VAL A 17 -26.11 -40.87 -14.93
N PHE A 18 -26.17 -39.54 -15.09
CA PHE A 18 -27.29 -38.59 -15.21
C PHE A 18 -28.75 -39.06 -15.01
N LEU A 19 -29.52 -38.22 -14.30
CA LEU A 19 -30.79 -37.70 -14.81
C LEU A 19 -31.19 -36.40 -14.08
N THR A 20 -31.65 -35.45 -14.90
CA THR A 20 -32.16 -34.12 -14.62
C THR A 20 -33.58 -34.15 -14.04
N ALA A 21 -33.92 -33.17 -13.18
CA ALA A 21 -35.31 -32.76 -12.99
C ALA A 21 -35.38 -31.28 -12.57
N ASN A 22 -36.07 -30.50 -13.40
CA ASN A 22 -36.47 -29.11 -13.16
C ASN A 22 -37.49 -29.03 -12.03
N ALA A 23 -37.42 -27.98 -11.22
CA ALA A 23 -38.58 -27.45 -10.51
C ALA A 23 -38.47 -25.92 -10.43
N ILE A 24 -39.39 -25.26 -11.15
CA ILE A 24 -39.70 -23.84 -11.12
C ILE A 24 -40.59 -23.60 -9.90
N THR A 25 -40.32 -22.61 -9.05
CA THR A 25 -41.35 -21.80 -8.37
C THR A 25 -40.80 -20.46 -7.86
N HIS A 26 -41.43 -19.40 -8.38
CA HIS A 26 -41.64 -18.04 -7.88
C HIS A 26 -40.73 -17.39 -6.82
N SER A 27 -40.11 -16.29 -7.25
CA SER A 27 -39.50 -15.21 -6.46
C SER A 27 -40.56 -14.20 -5.98
N PRO A 28 -40.32 -13.48 -4.87
CA PRO A 28 -40.71 -12.09 -4.73
C PRO A 28 -39.48 -11.18 -4.79
N VAL A 29 -39.69 -10.09 -5.54
CA VAL A 29 -38.78 -9.01 -5.89
C VAL A 29 -38.13 -8.37 -4.67
N SER A 30 -36.79 -8.28 -4.68
CA SER A 30 -36.06 -7.23 -3.98
C SER A 30 -35.03 -6.64 -4.94
N HIS A 31 -35.11 -5.33 -5.14
CA HIS A 31 -34.23 -4.56 -6.01
C HIS A 31 -32.78 -4.63 -5.50
N SER A 32 -31.94 -5.41 -6.19
CA SER A 32 -30.49 -5.24 -6.15
C SER A 32 -30.03 -4.79 -7.53
N ILE A 33 -29.48 -3.57 -7.59
CA ILE A 33 -28.76 -3.08 -8.77
C ILE A 33 -27.40 -3.77 -8.72
N LEU A 34 -27.33 -4.98 -9.29
CA LEU A 34 -26.08 -5.63 -9.63
C LEU A 34 -25.57 -4.98 -10.92
N ASN A 35 -24.61 -4.07 -10.76
CA ASN A 35 -23.75 -3.64 -11.85
C ASN A 35 -23.02 -4.87 -12.41
N HIS A 36 -23.58 -5.45 -13.47
CA HIS A 36 -22.83 -6.30 -14.38
C HIS A 36 -21.75 -5.44 -15.06
N ARG A 37 -20.60 -5.29 -14.41
CA ARG A 37 -19.36 -4.96 -15.14
C ARG A 37 -19.07 -6.16 -16.02
N CYS A 38 -19.46 -6.01 -17.28
CA CYS A 38 -19.08 -6.87 -18.38
C CYS A 38 -17.56 -7.05 -18.31
N ILE A 39 -17.12 -8.27 -17.98
CA ILE A 39 -15.77 -8.73 -18.27
C ILE A 39 -15.73 -8.75 -19.79
N ARG A 40 -15.26 -7.67 -20.41
CA ARG A 40 -14.85 -7.71 -21.81
C ARG A 40 -13.72 -8.71 -21.88
N ALA A 41 -14.03 -9.93 -22.32
CA ALA A 41 -13.05 -10.78 -22.94
C ALA A 41 -12.42 -9.94 -24.05
N PHE A 42 -11.15 -9.60 -23.89
CA PHE A 42 -10.36 -8.96 -24.93
C PHE A 42 -10.45 -9.87 -26.16
N THR A 43 -11.13 -9.40 -27.19
CA THR A 43 -11.03 -9.99 -28.51
C THR A 43 -9.58 -9.83 -28.95
N GLU A 44 -8.91 -10.96 -29.14
CA GLU A 44 -7.58 -11.07 -29.72
C GLU A 44 -7.59 -10.46 -31.14
N GLU A 45 -7.36 -9.15 -31.24
CA GLU A 45 -6.63 -8.64 -32.39
C GLU A 45 -5.18 -9.06 -32.18
N ASN A 46 -4.73 -9.97 -33.04
CA ASN A 46 -3.44 -10.63 -32.97
C ASN A 46 -2.32 -9.67 -33.43
N THR A 47 -2.14 -8.56 -32.70
CA THR A 47 -0.91 -7.76 -32.77
C THR A 47 0.19 -8.58 -32.09
N ALA A 48 1.18 -9.00 -32.87
CA ALA A 48 2.33 -9.73 -32.33
C ALA A 48 2.97 -8.88 -31.22
N ARG A 49 2.93 -9.40 -29.99
CA ARG A 49 3.50 -8.71 -28.83
C ARG A 49 5.02 -8.58 -28.99
N PRO A 50 5.63 -7.46 -28.56
CA PRO A 50 7.08 -7.32 -28.58
C PRO A 50 7.74 -8.40 -27.75
N THR A 51 8.85 -8.93 -28.25
CA THR A 51 9.76 -9.80 -27.50
C THR A 51 10.81 -9.01 -26.71
N ARG A 52 11.02 -7.74 -27.09
CA ARG A 52 11.94 -6.80 -26.46
C ARG A 52 11.24 -5.47 -26.15
N TYR A 53 11.48 -4.97 -24.94
CA TYR A 53 10.88 -3.75 -24.41
C TYR A 53 11.93 -2.68 -24.10
N GLN A 54 11.58 -1.41 -24.30
CA GLN A 54 12.42 -0.30 -23.83
C GLN A 54 12.52 -0.32 -22.30
N ALA A 55 11.41 -0.59 -21.61
CA ALA A 55 11.40 -0.68 -20.16
C ALA A 55 10.42 -1.74 -19.65
N VAL A 56 10.75 -2.32 -18.50
CA VAL A 56 9.83 -3.11 -17.67
C VAL A 56 9.54 -2.34 -16.39
N VAL A 57 8.27 -2.05 -16.11
CA VAL A 57 7.86 -1.43 -14.85
C VAL A 57 7.19 -2.50 -13.98
N VAL A 58 7.70 -2.68 -12.76
CA VAL A 58 7.20 -3.68 -11.80
C VAL A 58 6.35 -3.00 -10.73
N GLY A 59 5.04 -3.21 -10.78
CA GLY A 59 4.05 -2.70 -9.84
C GLY A 59 3.10 -1.67 -10.45
N GLY A 60 1.80 -1.85 -10.19
CA GLY A 60 0.69 -1.03 -10.68
C GLY A 60 0.13 -0.04 -9.64
N GLY A 61 0.95 0.28 -8.63
CA GLY A 61 0.65 1.35 -7.67
C GLY A 61 0.91 2.74 -8.26
N PRO A 62 0.67 3.81 -7.48
CA PRO A 62 0.80 5.18 -7.99
C PRO A 62 2.22 5.54 -8.49
N ALA A 63 3.27 4.94 -7.93
CA ALA A 63 4.63 5.14 -8.41
C ALA A 63 4.87 4.47 -9.76
N GLY A 64 4.41 3.22 -9.95
CA GLY A 64 4.55 2.52 -11.22
C GLY A 64 3.73 3.15 -12.34
N LEU A 65 2.52 3.59 -12.03
CA LEU A 65 1.68 4.37 -12.95
C LEU A 65 2.38 5.68 -13.39
N ALA A 66 2.98 6.41 -12.44
CA ALA A 66 3.76 7.61 -12.78
C ALA A 66 5.04 7.28 -13.55
N ALA A 67 5.70 6.15 -13.27
CA ALA A 67 6.91 5.74 -13.97
C ALA A 67 6.59 5.43 -15.43
N VAL A 68 5.53 4.64 -15.70
CA VAL A 68 5.04 4.39 -17.07
C VAL A 68 4.78 5.70 -17.81
N ALA A 69 4.04 6.62 -17.20
CA ALA A 69 3.69 7.87 -17.86
C ALA A 69 4.91 8.76 -18.15
N ASN A 70 5.88 8.86 -17.24
CA ASN A 70 7.10 9.63 -17.47
C ASN A 70 7.99 8.96 -18.54
N LEU A 71 8.08 7.62 -18.56
CA LEU A 71 8.82 6.89 -19.61
C LEU A 71 8.19 7.14 -21.00
N LEU A 72 6.86 7.11 -21.10
CA LEU A 72 6.13 7.43 -22.32
C LEU A 72 6.41 8.86 -22.80
N ASP A 73 6.39 9.84 -21.89
CA ASP A 73 6.72 11.24 -22.22
C ASP A 73 8.18 11.42 -22.69
N GLN A 74 9.09 10.51 -22.31
CA GLN A 74 10.45 10.45 -22.85
C GLN A 74 10.58 9.61 -24.14
N GLY A 75 9.46 9.14 -24.70
CA GLY A 75 9.46 8.32 -25.92
C GLY A 75 9.94 6.88 -25.72
N LYS A 76 10.11 6.42 -24.47
CA LYS A 76 10.58 5.07 -24.15
C LYS A 76 9.43 4.08 -24.28
N LYS A 77 9.32 3.46 -25.46
CA LYS A 77 8.33 2.43 -25.80
C LYS A 77 8.94 1.36 -26.71
N PRO A 78 8.47 0.09 -26.67
CA PRO A 78 7.33 -0.40 -25.89
C PRO A 78 7.68 -0.63 -24.41
N ILE A 79 6.69 -0.49 -23.52
CA ILE A 79 6.81 -0.70 -22.07
C ILE A 79 6.07 -1.97 -21.68
N LEU A 80 6.76 -2.90 -21.02
CA LEU A 80 6.13 -4.00 -20.30
C LEU A 80 5.75 -3.48 -18.91
N TRP A 81 4.47 -3.52 -18.56
CA TRP A 81 4.02 -3.13 -17.22
C TRP A 81 3.43 -4.34 -16.52
N THR A 82 3.94 -4.68 -15.34
CA THR A 82 3.52 -5.86 -14.57
C THR A 82 2.88 -5.42 -13.26
N ASP A 83 1.73 -5.98 -12.95
CA ASP A 83 1.09 -5.87 -11.64
C ASP A 83 0.12 -7.03 -11.46
N PRO A 84 -0.03 -7.60 -10.27
CA PRO A 84 -0.99 -8.68 -10.08
C PRO A 84 -2.47 -8.27 -10.30
N PHE A 85 -2.82 -6.98 -10.25
CA PHE A 85 -4.21 -6.52 -10.25
C PHE A 85 -4.52 -5.30 -11.15
N PHE A 86 -3.59 -4.37 -11.38
CA PHE A 86 -3.76 -3.05 -12.00
C PHE A 86 -4.87 -2.19 -11.39
N GLN A 87 -4.94 -2.17 -10.05
CA GLN A 87 -5.98 -1.45 -9.34
C GLN A 87 -5.41 -0.36 -8.42
N GLY A 88 -4.29 0.29 -8.75
CA GLY A 88 -3.70 1.34 -7.89
C GLY A 88 -3.03 0.81 -6.61
N GLY A 89 -2.67 -0.48 -6.59
CA GLY A 89 -1.91 -1.12 -5.51
C GLY A 89 -2.60 -1.10 -4.14
N ARG A 90 -1.79 -1.03 -3.08
CA ARG A 90 -2.29 -1.09 -1.68
C ARG A 90 -3.22 0.08 -1.32
N LEU A 91 -3.01 1.25 -1.95
CA LEU A 91 -3.83 2.45 -1.77
C LEU A 91 -5.33 2.12 -1.96
N ASN A 92 -5.66 1.48 -3.08
CA ASN A 92 -7.00 1.05 -3.39
C ASN A 92 -7.42 -0.20 -2.61
N LYS A 93 -6.53 -1.19 -2.50
CA LYS A 93 -6.88 -2.49 -1.88
C LYS A 93 -7.21 -2.39 -0.39
N ARG A 94 -6.62 -1.43 0.34
CA ARG A 94 -6.67 -1.39 1.80
C ARG A 94 -7.18 -0.08 2.39
N TYR A 95 -7.02 1.06 1.71
CA TYR A 95 -7.12 2.36 2.37
C TYR A 95 -8.26 3.26 1.87
N ARG A 96 -9.22 2.75 1.10
CA ARG A 96 -10.30 3.59 0.51
C ARG A 96 -11.07 4.44 1.54
N GLU A 97 -11.34 3.90 2.72
CA GLU A 97 -12.09 4.59 3.78
C GLU A 97 -11.22 5.53 4.64
N VAL A 98 -9.90 5.51 4.46
CA VAL A 98 -8.96 6.33 5.22
C VAL A 98 -9.08 7.79 4.76
N PRO A 99 -9.24 8.75 5.67
CA PRO A 99 -9.11 10.17 5.32
C PRO A 99 -7.65 10.45 4.97
N SER A 100 -7.44 11.10 3.83
CA SER A 100 -6.09 11.45 3.40
C SER A 100 -5.52 12.57 4.27
N ASN A 101 -4.19 12.55 4.44
CA ASN A 101 -3.40 13.66 4.94
C ASN A 101 -2.90 14.60 3.81
N THR A 102 -3.34 14.35 2.57
CA THR A 102 -2.95 15.09 1.37
C THR A 102 -4.11 15.96 0.91
N LYS A 103 -3.82 17.24 0.63
CA LYS A 103 -4.78 18.18 0.03
C LYS A 103 -5.19 17.72 -1.37
N VAL A 104 -6.46 17.90 -1.72
CA VAL A 104 -7.04 17.47 -3.01
C VAL A 104 -6.22 17.97 -4.20
N LYS A 105 -5.75 19.23 -4.17
CA LYS A 105 -4.92 19.80 -5.24
C LYS A 105 -3.70 18.96 -5.62
N ARG A 106 -3.10 18.24 -4.66
CA ARG A 106 -1.93 17.39 -4.95
C ARG A 106 -2.30 16.14 -5.74
N PHE A 107 -3.53 15.63 -5.63
CA PHE A 107 -4.03 14.56 -6.50
C PHE A 107 -4.33 15.07 -7.91
N VAL A 108 -4.88 16.28 -8.03
CA VAL A 108 -5.08 16.93 -9.34
C VAL A 108 -3.74 17.20 -10.03
N MET A 109 -2.75 17.75 -9.31
CA MET A 109 -1.38 17.94 -9.83
C MET A 109 -0.73 16.63 -10.28
N TYR A 110 -0.97 15.53 -9.55
CA TYR A 110 -0.49 14.21 -9.97
C TYR A 110 -1.11 13.77 -11.30
N ALA A 111 -2.43 13.93 -11.46
CA ALA A 111 -3.14 13.60 -12.70
C ALA A 111 -2.68 14.45 -13.88
N GLU A 112 -2.39 15.72 -13.65
CA GLU A 112 -1.91 16.68 -14.67
C GLU A 112 -0.38 16.62 -14.85
N GLY A 113 0.28 15.68 -14.17
CA GLY A 113 1.74 15.58 -14.12
C GLY A 113 2.35 15.33 -15.50
N THR A 114 1.78 14.46 -16.32
CA THR A 114 2.39 14.06 -17.60
C THR A 114 1.44 14.32 -18.76
N GLU A 115 1.99 14.49 -19.95
CA GLU A 115 1.17 14.58 -21.16
C GLU A 115 0.47 13.24 -21.42
N SER A 116 1.14 12.13 -21.11
CA SER A 116 0.56 10.79 -21.15
C SER A 116 -0.69 10.63 -20.26
N PHE A 117 -0.70 11.17 -19.04
CA PHE A 117 -1.91 11.14 -18.21
C PHE A 117 -3.00 12.08 -18.73
N LYS A 118 -2.65 13.29 -19.16
CA LYS A 118 -3.62 14.24 -19.72
C LYS A 118 -4.34 13.64 -20.91
N LYS A 119 -3.61 12.96 -21.81
CA LYS A 119 -4.18 12.23 -22.94
C LYS A 119 -5.20 11.17 -22.49
N VAL A 120 -4.82 10.33 -21.51
CA VAL A 120 -5.76 9.33 -20.95
C VAL A 120 -7.01 10.00 -20.36
N ILE A 121 -6.86 11.12 -19.66
CA ILE A 121 -7.97 11.88 -19.07
C ILE A 121 -8.88 12.48 -20.15
N GLU A 122 -8.32 12.97 -21.25
CA GLU A 122 -9.04 13.50 -22.40
C GLU A 122 -9.83 12.43 -23.14
N GLU A 123 -9.27 11.24 -23.28
CA GLU A 123 -9.90 10.07 -23.92
C GLU A 123 -10.94 9.39 -23.02
N SER A 124 -10.95 9.69 -21.72
CA SER A 124 -11.88 9.10 -20.76
C SER A 124 -13.25 9.77 -20.80
N GLU A 125 -14.32 8.97 -20.76
CA GLU A 125 -15.70 9.46 -20.64
C GLU A 125 -15.87 10.32 -19.37
N LYS A 126 -16.74 11.34 -19.43
CA LYS A 126 -17.01 12.25 -18.31
C LYS A 126 -18.46 12.10 -17.81
N PRO A 127 -18.74 12.22 -16.50
CA PRO A 127 -17.78 12.50 -15.43
C PRO A 127 -16.88 11.29 -15.11
N ASN A 128 -15.66 11.56 -14.65
CA ASN A 128 -14.70 10.54 -14.24
C ASN A 128 -13.95 10.93 -12.96
N ALA A 129 -13.08 10.03 -12.48
CA ALA A 129 -12.38 10.21 -11.20
C ALA A 129 -11.54 11.49 -11.13
N TYR A 130 -11.03 11.98 -12.27
CA TYR A 130 -10.32 13.25 -12.33
C TYR A 130 -11.26 14.46 -12.23
N THR A 131 -12.38 14.47 -12.98
CA THR A 131 -13.35 15.58 -12.87
C THR A 131 -13.95 15.64 -11.47
N GLU A 132 -14.25 14.50 -10.86
CA GLU A 132 -14.70 14.44 -9.47
C GLU A 132 -13.69 15.06 -8.49
N LEU A 133 -12.39 14.82 -8.68
CA LEU A 133 -11.34 15.43 -7.86
C LEU A 133 -11.24 16.95 -8.09
N LYS A 134 -11.48 17.44 -9.31
CA LYS A 134 -11.49 18.87 -9.62
C LYS A 134 -12.66 19.61 -8.96
N ASP A 135 -13.81 18.96 -8.84
CA ASP A 135 -15.02 19.56 -8.27
C ASP A 135 -14.98 19.65 -6.73
N LEU A 136 -14.02 19.00 -6.07
CA LEU A 136 -13.80 19.10 -4.64
C LEU A 136 -13.05 20.38 -4.26
N ASP A 137 -13.15 20.79 -2.99
CA ASP A 137 -12.32 21.87 -2.45
C ASP A 137 -10.84 21.47 -2.47
N GLN A 138 -10.07 22.23 -3.25
CA GLN A 138 -8.66 21.98 -3.55
C GLN A 138 -7.73 22.15 -2.33
N GLU A 139 -8.15 22.94 -1.33
CA GLU A 139 -7.39 23.18 -0.11
C GLU A 139 -7.75 22.24 1.05
N GLN A 140 -8.81 21.45 0.91
CA GLN A 140 -9.20 20.42 1.87
C GLN A 140 -8.55 19.06 1.55
N THR A 141 -8.65 18.13 2.50
CA THR A 141 -8.34 16.72 2.26
C THR A 141 -9.60 15.96 1.83
N CYS A 142 -9.43 14.76 1.30
CA CYS A 142 -10.54 13.86 0.94
C CYS A 142 -10.25 12.43 1.40
N LYS A 143 -11.22 11.51 1.25
CA LYS A 143 -10.96 10.07 1.43
C LYS A 143 -9.99 9.58 0.35
N ILE A 144 -9.11 8.65 0.73
CA ILE A 144 -8.16 8.00 -0.18
C ILE A 144 -8.87 7.29 -1.34
N ALA A 145 -10.14 6.89 -1.19
CA ALA A 145 -10.98 6.39 -2.28
C ALA A 145 -10.86 7.23 -3.56
N ARG A 146 -10.87 8.56 -3.48
CA ARG A 146 -10.79 9.44 -4.66
C ARG A 146 -9.45 9.30 -5.40
N ALA A 147 -8.35 9.27 -4.66
CA ALA A 147 -7.02 9.04 -5.24
C ALA A 147 -6.88 7.61 -5.81
N ALA A 148 -7.50 6.63 -5.16
CA ALA A 148 -7.53 5.25 -5.65
C ALA A 148 -8.32 5.12 -6.96
N ASP A 149 -9.47 5.81 -7.07
CA ASP A 149 -10.28 5.84 -8.30
C ASP A 149 -9.54 6.52 -9.44
N LEU A 150 -8.84 7.61 -9.16
CA LEU A 150 -7.95 8.26 -10.13
C LEU A 150 -6.87 7.29 -10.64
N CYS A 151 -6.16 6.60 -9.74
CA CYS A 151 -5.13 5.64 -10.14
C CYS A 151 -5.69 4.46 -10.95
N ALA A 152 -6.87 3.95 -10.58
CA ALA A 152 -7.53 2.88 -11.32
C ALA A 152 -7.91 3.34 -12.73
N MET A 153 -8.56 4.51 -12.85
CA MET A 153 -8.93 5.10 -14.14
C MET A 153 -7.72 5.29 -15.07
N LEU A 154 -6.64 5.89 -14.55
CA LEU A 154 -5.40 6.09 -15.33
C LEU A 154 -4.74 4.75 -15.73
N SER A 155 -4.77 3.74 -14.84
CA SER A 155 -4.22 2.41 -15.15
C SER A 155 -5.04 1.70 -16.23
N ASP A 156 -6.36 1.85 -16.21
CA ASP A 156 -7.28 1.29 -17.19
C ASP A 156 -7.07 1.93 -18.57
N GLY A 157 -6.85 3.25 -18.62
CA GLY A 157 -6.66 4.00 -19.86
C GLY A 157 -5.40 3.64 -20.64
N PHE A 158 -4.28 3.31 -19.97
CA PHE A 158 -3.09 2.84 -20.68
C PHE A 158 -3.29 1.46 -21.31
N ASN A 159 -2.86 1.32 -22.56
CA ASN A 159 -3.01 0.12 -23.37
C ASN A 159 -1.96 0.05 -24.50
N GLU A 160 -2.07 -0.94 -25.37
CA GLU A 160 -1.09 -1.19 -26.44
C GLU A 160 -1.01 -0.06 -27.46
N SER A 161 -2.07 0.74 -27.69
CA SER A 161 -2.01 1.91 -28.58
C SER A 161 -1.13 3.04 -28.04
N HIS A 162 -0.86 3.00 -26.73
CA HIS A 162 0.09 3.88 -26.06
C HIS A 162 1.51 3.29 -26.03
N GLY A 163 1.70 2.06 -26.50
CA GLY A 163 2.94 1.30 -26.35
C GLY A 163 3.10 0.66 -24.97
N VAL A 164 2.01 0.47 -24.21
CA VAL A 164 2.01 -0.14 -22.88
C VAL A 164 1.37 -1.53 -22.92
N TYR A 165 2.15 -2.54 -22.54
CA TYR A 165 1.73 -3.93 -22.53
C TYR A 165 1.57 -4.41 -21.09
N LYS A 166 0.33 -4.51 -20.64
CA LYS A 166 -0.02 -4.91 -19.26
C LYS A 166 -0.02 -6.43 -19.11
N TYR A 167 0.62 -6.92 -18.04
CA TYR A 167 0.59 -8.33 -17.63
C TYR A 167 0.14 -8.45 -16.18
N ASN A 168 -1.01 -9.12 -15.99
CA ASN A 168 -1.61 -9.39 -14.69
C ASN A 168 -0.85 -10.49 -13.96
N ASP A 169 0.39 -10.20 -13.55
CA ASP A 169 1.34 -11.18 -13.10
C ASP A 169 2.35 -10.62 -12.09
N GLU A 170 3.00 -11.53 -11.38
CA GLU A 170 4.11 -11.22 -10.48
C GLU A 170 5.44 -11.38 -11.23
N THR A 171 6.33 -10.41 -11.06
CA THR A 171 7.70 -10.50 -11.55
C THR A 171 8.53 -11.26 -10.53
N LEU A 172 9.11 -12.39 -10.93
CA LEU A 172 9.87 -13.27 -10.05
C LEU A 172 11.35 -12.89 -10.02
N ARG A 173 11.90 -12.60 -11.20
CA ARG A 173 13.34 -12.42 -11.40
C ARG A 173 13.63 -11.43 -12.52
N ALA A 174 14.71 -10.68 -12.36
CA ALA A 174 15.29 -9.84 -13.39
C ALA A 174 16.80 -10.11 -13.46
N THR A 175 17.29 -10.49 -14.63
CA THR A 175 18.69 -10.86 -14.87
C THR A 175 19.32 -9.89 -15.84
N LEU A 176 20.36 -9.17 -15.41
CA LEU A 176 21.19 -8.37 -16.30
C LEU A 176 22.15 -9.28 -17.04
N THR A 177 22.04 -9.29 -18.36
CA THR A 177 22.91 -10.03 -19.29
C THR A 177 23.95 -9.09 -19.91
N PRO A 178 25.16 -9.58 -20.27
CA PRO A 178 26.19 -8.73 -20.87
C PRO A 178 25.84 -8.18 -22.26
N THR A 179 24.96 -8.85 -23.00
CA THR A 179 24.71 -8.56 -24.43
C THR A 179 23.28 -8.16 -24.76
N GLU A 180 22.29 -8.56 -23.95
CA GLU A 180 20.87 -8.40 -24.29
C GLU A 180 20.12 -7.45 -23.34
N GLY A 181 20.82 -6.86 -22.37
CA GLY A 181 20.20 -6.05 -21.33
C GLY A 181 19.54 -6.94 -20.28
N TRP A 182 18.33 -6.58 -19.85
CA TRP A 182 17.58 -7.29 -18.82
C TRP A 182 16.71 -8.40 -19.40
N GLU A 183 16.78 -9.59 -18.82
CA GLU A 183 15.79 -10.64 -18.97
C GLU A 183 14.87 -10.65 -17.76
N VAL A 184 13.56 -10.52 -17.96
CA VAL A 184 12.57 -10.47 -16.89
C VAL A 184 11.66 -11.70 -16.96
N GLU A 185 11.63 -12.45 -15.87
CA GLU A 185 10.76 -13.61 -15.72
C GLU A 185 9.51 -13.25 -14.92
N LEU A 186 8.36 -13.63 -15.47
CA LEU A 186 7.06 -13.50 -14.83
C LEU A 186 6.56 -14.88 -14.39
N ASN A 187 5.72 -14.91 -13.36
CA ASN A 187 5.27 -16.15 -12.75
C ASN A 187 4.41 -17.05 -13.67
N LYS A 188 3.62 -16.47 -14.57
CA LYS A 188 2.70 -17.22 -15.46
C LYS A 188 3.22 -17.35 -16.89
N LEU A 189 4.28 -16.64 -17.27
CA LEU A 189 4.85 -16.75 -18.60
C LEU A 189 5.93 -17.83 -18.67
N PRO A 190 5.94 -18.67 -19.72
CA PRO A 190 6.91 -19.76 -19.84
C PRO A 190 8.31 -19.29 -20.25
N SER A 191 8.46 -18.05 -20.71
CA SER A 191 9.73 -17.52 -21.23
C SER A 191 9.96 -16.10 -20.71
N ALA A 192 11.22 -15.79 -20.46
CA ALA A 192 11.64 -14.45 -20.07
C ALA A 192 11.41 -13.45 -21.21
N LEU A 193 11.19 -12.18 -20.85
CA LEU A 193 11.04 -11.06 -21.77
C LEU A 193 12.27 -10.17 -21.68
N GLN A 194 12.74 -9.67 -22.82
CA GLN A 194 13.93 -8.81 -22.86
C GLN A 194 13.57 -7.34 -22.64
N SER A 195 14.46 -6.59 -22.00
CA SER A 195 14.33 -5.14 -21.86
C SER A 195 15.65 -4.39 -21.70
N GLU A 196 15.67 -3.10 -22.02
CA GLU A 196 16.83 -2.24 -21.76
C GLU A 196 16.90 -1.79 -20.30
N MET A 197 15.76 -1.64 -19.62
CA MET A 197 15.72 -1.25 -18.21
C MET A 197 14.57 -1.86 -17.42
N VAL A 198 14.74 -1.95 -16.10
CA VAL A 198 13.74 -2.41 -15.13
C VAL A 198 13.53 -1.32 -14.09
N VAL A 199 12.27 -0.97 -13.85
CA VAL A 199 11.86 0.03 -12.85
C VAL A 199 11.03 -0.64 -11.75
N LEU A 200 11.60 -0.73 -10.56
CA LEU A 200 10.98 -1.35 -9.39
C LEU A 200 10.07 -0.35 -8.67
N CYS A 201 8.76 -0.59 -8.73
CA CYS A 201 7.71 0.18 -8.06
C CYS A 201 6.89 -0.73 -7.12
N THR A 202 7.58 -1.63 -6.41
CA THR A 202 7.02 -2.78 -5.68
C THR A 202 6.17 -2.41 -4.46
N GLY A 203 6.28 -1.16 -3.98
CA GLY A 203 5.55 -0.67 -2.82
C GLY A 203 6.00 -1.28 -1.49
N SER A 204 5.21 -1.05 -0.45
CA SER A 204 5.58 -1.42 0.93
C SER A 204 4.41 -2.07 1.69
N MET A 205 4.73 -2.69 2.82
CA MET A 205 3.80 -3.26 3.78
C MET A 205 4.04 -2.74 5.20
N PRO A 206 3.00 -2.69 6.05
CA PRO A 206 3.18 -2.31 7.45
C PRO A 206 4.27 -3.14 8.14
N ASN A 207 5.10 -2.46 8.92
CA ASN A 207 6.12 -3.11 9.72
C ASN A 207 5.48 -4.05 10.74
N ILE A 208 6.07 -5.22 10.88
CA ILE A 208 5.80 -6.15 11.95
C ILE A 208 7.07 -6.18 12.80
N ASP A 209 6.91 -5.97 14.11
CA ASP A 209 8.01 -5.75 15.04
C ASP A 209 8.54 -7.07 15.63
N PHE A 210 9.81 -7.11 16.03
CA PHE A 210 10.35 -8.21 16.85
C PHE A 210 9.59 -8.37 18.16
N LEU A 211 8.95 -7.29 18.65
CA LEU A 211 8.06 -7.32 19.81
C LEU A 211 6.95 -8.38 19.69
N LEU A 212 6.67 -8.88 18.48
CA LEU A 212 5.89 -10.09 18.30
C LEU A 212 6.33 -11.21 19.24
N GLN A 213 7.61 -11.43 19.54
CA GLN A 213 8.02 -12.51 20.44
C GLN A 213 7.34 -12.50 21.82
N PHE A 214 6.79 -11.36 22.26
CA PHE A 214 6.09 -11.22 23.54
C PHE A 214 4.57 -11.51 23.47
N HIS A 215 4.01 -11.84 22.30
CA HIS A 215 2.58 -11.96 22.04
C HIS A 215 1.92 -13.30 22.42
N ALA A 216 2.53 -14.14 23.27
CA ALA A 216 2.13 -15.55 23.44
C ALA A 216 0.62 -15.81 23.71
N ARG A 217 -0.14 -14.81 24.17
CA ARG A 217 -1.62 -14.88 24.35
C ARG A 217 -2.38 -13.72 23.68
N THR A 218 -1.69 -12.83 22.97
CA THR A 218 -2.23 -11.59 22.42
C THR A 218 -2.38 -11.72 20.91
N LEU A 219 -3.59 -11.50 20.39
CA LEU A 219 -3.83 -11.56 18.95
C LEU A 219 -3.26 -10.32 18.26
N VAL A 220 -2.36 -10.52 17.31
CA VAL A 220 -1.83 -9.42 16.50
C VAL A 220 -2.83 -9.10 15.39
N LEU A 221 -3.34 -7.87 15.39
CA LEU A 221 -4.16 -7.35 14.31
C LEU A 221 -3.28 -6.66 13.27
N PRO A 222 -3.42 -6.99 11.97
CA PRO A 222 -2.79 -6.24 10.90
C PRO A 222 -3.19 -4.76 10.92
N LEU A 223 -2.23 -3.86 10.73
CA LEU A 223 -2.46 -2.41 10.68
C LEU A 223 -3.53 -2.02 9.65
N ASP A 224 -3.52 -2.65 8.48
CA ASP A 224 -4.52 -2.41 7.43
C ASP A 224 -5.96 -2.55 7.94
N ASN A 225 -6.21 -3.50 8.85
CA ASN A 225 -7.54 -3.69 9.42
C ASN A 225 -7.92 -2.52 10.31
N GLY A 226 -6.99 -1.96 11.09
CA GLY A 226 -7.26 -0.83 11.99
C GLY A 226 -7.48 0.50 11.26
N LEU A 227 -6.89 0.64 10.08
CA LEU A 227 -7.05 1.83 9.25
C LEU A 227 -8.40 1.87 8.50
N ASN A 228 -9.02 0.71 8.26
CA ASN A 228 -10.32 0.62 7.61
C ASN A 228 -11.43 0.50 8.69
N PRO A 229 -12.27 1.52 8.94
CA PRO A 229 -13.27 1.49 10.01
C PRO A 229 -14.28 0.34 9.90
N THR A 230 -14.74 0.02 8.69
CA THR A 230 -15.71 -1.06 8.43
C THR A 230 -15.13 -2.42 8.79
N ILE A 231 -13.95 -2.75 8.27
CA ILE A 231 -13.22 -3.99 8.57
C ILE A 231 -12.83 -4.02 10.06
N PHE A 232 -12.37 -2.89 10.62
CA PHE A 232 -11.94 -2.85 12.00
C PHE A 232 -13.06 -3.21 12.96
N ARG A 233 -14.25 -2.62 12.74
CA ARG A 233 -15.44 -2.93 13.52
C ARG A 233 -15.77 -4.43 13.47
N GLN A 234 -15.71 -5.06 12.30
CA GLN A 234 -15.93 -6.50 12.18
C GLN A 234 -14.89 -7.33 12.94
N LYS A 235 -13.61 -6.94 12.88
CA LYS A 235 -12.52 -7.66 13.56
C LYS A 235 -12.52 -7.50 15.07
N ILE A 236 -12.98 -6.37 15.59
CA ILE A 236 -13.16 -6.12 17.02
C ILE A 236 -14.45 -6.77 17.54
N ALA A 237 -15.57 -6.65 16.79
CA ALA A 237 -16.86 -7.21 17.18
C ALA A 237 -16.93 -8.74 17.04
N GLY A 238 -16.11 -9.36 16.19
CA GLY A 238 -16.16 -10.80 15.90
C GLY A 238 -15.68 -11.74 17.02
N GLY A 239 -15.25 -11.22 18.17
CA GLY A 239 -14.91 -12.05 19.33
C GLY A 239 -16.15 -12.66 19.98
N ARG A 240 -16.13 -13.98 20.26
CA ARG A 240 -17.24 -14.67 20.93
C ARG A 240 -17.44 -14.14 22.37
N GLY A 241 -18.66 -13.71 22.69
CA GLY A 241 -19.11 -13.36 24.05
C GLY A 241 -18.95 -11.87 24.44
N ASN A 242 -19.46 -11.52 25.62
CA ASN A 242 -19.39 -10.17 26.22
C ASN A 242 -18.07 -9.95 27.00
N THR A 243 -16.99 -10.64 26.66
CA THR A 243 -15.72 -10.52 27.39
C THR A 243 -15.05 -9.16 27.11
N PRO A 244 -14.59 -8.41 28.12
CA PRO A 244 -13.88 -7.16 27.91
C PRO A 244 -12.65 -7.35 26.98
N GLU A 245 -12.41 -6.37 26.11
CA GLU A 245 -11.22 -6.35 25.26
C GLU A 245 -10.27 -5.21 25.65
N THR A 246 -8.97 -5.53 25.67
CA THR A 246 -7.92 -4.53 25.84
C THR A 246 -7.02 -4.59 24.61
N VAL A 247 -6.95 -3.50 23.86
CA VAL A 247 -6.20 -3.42 22.61
C VAL A 247 -5.00 -2.50 22.79
N ALA A 248 -3.79 -3.02 22.58
CA ALA A 248 -2.58 -2.22 22.50
C ALA A 248 -2.40 -1.65 21.09
N VAL A 249 -2.12 -0.35 21.00
CA VAL A 249 -1.71 0.33 19.76
C VAL A 249 -0.34 0.94 19.98
N ILE A 250 0.62 0.58 19.12
CA ILE A 250 2.02 0.99 19.26
C ILE A 250 2.36 1.97 18.16
N GLY A 251 2.89 3.13 18.55
CA GLY A 251 3.29 4.21 17.65
C GLY A 251 2.52 5.51 17.90
N SER A 252 3.01 6.60 17.31
CA SER A 252 2.44 7.95 17.49
C SER A 252 2.38 8.75 16.18
N SER A 253 2.59 8.09 15.04
CA SER A 253 2.48 8.68 13.72
C SER A 253 1.03 8.70 13.23
N HIS A 254 0.80 9.28 12.05
CA HIS A 254 -0.55 9.45 11.49
C HIS A 254 -1.39 8.17 11.46
N SER A 255 -0.81 7.03 11.06
CA SER A 255 -1.52 5.74 11.07
C SER A 255 -1.91 5.29 12.48
N ALA A 256 -1.07 5.53 13.49
CA ALA A 256 -1.36 5.16 14.87
C ALA A 256 -2.55 5.97 15.41
N ILE A 257 -2.55 7.27 15.17
CA ILE A 257 -3.63 8.17 15.62
C ILE A 257 -4.96 7.84 14.93
N LEU A 258 -4.92 7.51 13.63
CA LEU A 258 -6.10 7.00 12.92
C LEU A 258 -6.67 5.74 13.55
N VAL A 259 -5.81 4.77 13.90
CA VAL A 259 -6.24 3.54 14.59
C VAL A 259 -6.86 3.86 15.94
N LEU A 260 -6.23 4.73 16.74
CA LEU A 260 -6.75 5.14 18.05
C LEU A 260 -8.13 5.79 17.91
N ARG A 261 -8.29 6.70 16.95
CA ARG A 261 -9.58 7.36 16.68
C ARG A 261 -10.66 6.37 16.25
N ASN A 262 -10.34 5.47 15.32
CA ASN A 262 -11.28 4.45 14.87
C ASN A 262 -11.68 3.52 16.02
N LEU A 263 -10.72 3.12 16.86
CA LEU A 263 -10.97 2.23 17.99
C LEU A 263 -11.78 2.93 19.09
N TYR A 264 -11.50 4.21 19.37
CA TYR A 264 -12.30 5.03 20.27
C TYR A 264 -13.76 5.10 19.80
N ASN A 265 -14.01 5.36 18.51
CA ASN A 265 -15.36 5.40 17.96
C ASN A 265 -16.09 4.06 18.13
N ILE A 266 -15.39 2.94 17.87
CA ILE A 266 -15.95 1.60 18.10
C ILE A 266 -16.23 1.37 19.60
N ALA A 267 -15.32 1.75 20.48
CA ALA A 267 -15.45 1.57 21.93
C ALA A 267 -16.60 2.40 22.51
N LYS A 268 -16.76 3.65 22.07
CA LYS A 268 -17.83 4.56 22.45
C LYS A 268 -19.22 4.03 22.06
N GLU A 269 -19.32 3.45 20.88
CA GLU A 269 -20.58 2.89 20.37
C GLU A 269 -20.84 1.45 20.85
N SER A 270 -19.84 0.77 21.41
CA SER A 270 -19.95 -0.63 21.85
C SER A 270 -20.76 -0.74 23.14
N LEU A 271 -22.06 -0.98 23.01
CA LEU A 271 -22.96 -1.16 24.15
C LEU A 271 -22.87 -2.53 24.82
N LYS A 272 -22.29 -3.53 24.15
CA LYS A 272 -22.33 -4.95 24.59
C LYS A 272 -21.01 -5.45 25.19
N LYS A 273 -19.90 -4.77 24.90
CA LYS A 273 -18.56 -5.25 25.19
C LYS A 273 -17.62 -4.09 25.53
N PRO A 274 -17.14 -3.99 26.78
CA PRO A 274 -16.18 -2.96 27.16
C PRO A 274 -14.88 -3.11 26.36
N ILE A 275 -14.37 -1.99 25.82
CA ILE A 275 -13.10 -1.93 25.09
C ILE A 275 -12.22 -0.89 25.76
N GLN A 276 -11.06 -1.32 26.25
CA GLN A 276 -9.99 -0.46 26.74
C GLN A 276 -8.85 -0.39 25.72
N ILE A 277 -8.24 0.77 25.60
CA ILE A 277 -7.18 1.04 24.64
C ILE A 277 -5.92 1.40 25.42
N LYS A 278 -4.83 0.69 25.14
CA LYS A 278 -3.49 1.03 25.66
C LYS A 278 -2.66 1.60 24.52
N TRP A 279 -2.38 2.90 24.58
CA TRP A 279 -1.57 3.59 23.59
C TRP A 279 -0.10 3.61 24.06
N LEU A 280 0.73 2.78 23.44
CA LEU A 280 2.16 2.69 23.76
C LEU A 280 2.93 3.61 22.81
N THR A 281 3.57 4.65 23.36
CA THR A 281 4.31 5.64 22.59
C THR A 281 5.66 5.96 23.22
N ARG A 282 6.64 6.23 22.36
CA ARG A 282 7.99 6.66 22.74
C ARG A 282 8.14 8.17 22.82
N HIS A 283 7.39 8.91 22.02
CA HIS A 283 7.61 10.34 21.86
C HIS A 283 6.30 11.12 21.94
N PRO A 284 6.37 12.41 22.31
CA PRO A 284 5.27 13.35 22.10
C PRO A 284 4.80 13.36 20.65
N LEU A 285 3.56 13.78 20.44
CA LEU A 285 3.00 13.94 19.12
C LEU A 285 3.78 15.00 18.34
N ARG A 286 3.97 14.75 17.04
CA ARG A 286 4.67 15.66 16.14
C ARG A 286 3.71 16.06 15.04
N TYR A 287 3.46 17.36 14.92
CA TYR A 287 2.59 17.93 13.90
C TYR A 287 3.42 18.44 12.73
N ALA A 288 2.82 18.39 11.54
CA ALA A 288 3.33 19.13 10.41
C ALA A 288 2.97 20.60 10.56
N VAL A 289 3.91 21.50 10.28
CA VAL A 289 3.73 22.94 10.46
C VAL A 289 3.90 23.62 9.11
N GLU A 290 2.87 24.31 8.64
CA GLU A 290 2.99 25.13 7.43
C GLU A 290 3.96 26.30 7.70
N LYS A 291 4.90 26.49 6.77
CA LYS A 291 5.90 27.55 6.75
C LYS A 291 5.77 28.31 5.43
N ASP A 292 6.55 29.37 5.25
CA ASP A 292 6.54 30.14 4.00
C ASP A 292 7.05 29.29 2.81
N GLY A 293 6.13 28.75 2.01
CA GLY A 293 6.42 27.94 0.83
C GLY A 293 6.76 26.46 1.07
N TRP A 294 6.87 26.00 2.32
CA TRP A 294 7.20 24.61 2.67
C TRP A 294 6.48 24.13 3.94
N ILE A 295 6.63 22.86 4.30
CA ILE A 295 6.00 22.26 5.48
C ILE A 295 7.06 21.56 6.32
N LEU A 296 7.21 21.96 7.58
CA LEU A 296 8.07 21.26 8.53
C LEU A 296 7.46 19.92 8.88
N ARG A 297 8.26 18.84 8.84
CA ARG A 297 7.81 17.45 9.03
C ARG A 297 6.70 17.06 8.04
N ASP A 298 6.88 17.42 6.77
CA ASP A 298 5.91 17.16 5.73
C ASP A 298 5.65 15.66 5.51
N ASN A 299 6.61 14.79 5.80
CA ASN A 299 6.45 13.35 5.62
C ASN A 299 6.16 12.60 6.93
N THR A 300 6.55 13.17 8.07
CA THR A 300 6.50 12.49 9.37
C THR A 300 5.49 13.09 10.35
N GLY A 301 5.04 14.32 10.14
CA GLY A 301 4.11 15.04 11.02
C GLY A 301 2.64 14.69 10.79
N LEU A 302 1.83 14.81 11.85
CA LEU A 302 0.37 14.74 11.77
C LEU A 302 -0.21 15.91 10.97
N LYS A 303 -1.26 15.63 10.17
CA LYS A 303 -1.95 16.62 9.32
C LYS A 303 -3.45 16.38 9.27
N GLY A 304 -4.17 17.41 8.80
CA GLY A 304 -5.60 17.35 8.52
C GLY A 304 -6.43 17.07 9.76
N GLU A 305 -7.63 16.52 9.57
CA GLU A 305 -8.58 16.22 10.65
C GLU A 305 -8.01 15.31 11.76
N VAL A 306 -7.02 14.48 11.44
CA VAL A 306 -6.37 13.58 12.42
C VAL A 306 -5.45 14.37 13.34
N ALA A 307 -4.75 15.39 12.82
CA ALA A 307 -3.95 16.28 13.65
C ALA A 307 -4.83 17.09 14.61
N THR A 308 -5.92 17.66 14.11
CA THR A 308 -6.88 18.41 14.94
C THR A 308 -7.44 17.52 16.05
N TRP A 309 -7.93 16.32 15.70
CA TRP A 309 -8.45 15.36 16.68
C TRP A 309 -7.39 14.96 17.73
N ALA A 310 -6.13 14.79 17.33
CA ALA A 310 -5.05 14.46 18.27
C ALA A 310 -4.74 15.63 19.21
N ALA A 311 -4.69 16.86 18.71
CA ALA A 311 -4.44 18.05 19.51
C ALA A 311 -5.55 18.28 20.55
N ASP A 312 -6.80 18.01 20.16
CA ASP A 312 -7.97 18.23 21.02
C ASP A 312 -8.12 17.18 22.13
N HIS A 313 -7.51 15.99 21.98
CA HIS A 313 -7.83 14.84 22.82
C HIS A 313 -6.65 14.01 23.33
N LEU A 314 -5.50 14.01 22.65
CA LEU A 314 -4.38 13.11 22.96
C LEU A 314 -3.14 13.81 23.55
N GLU A 315 -3.13 15.14 23.56
CA GLU A 315 -2.10 15.91 24.27
C GLU A 315 -2.14 15.63 25.78
N GLU A 316 -1.00 15.77 26.44
CA GLU A 316 -0.83 15.35 27.85
C GLU A 316 -1.80 16.08 28.79
N ASP A 317 -2.02 17.38 28.57
CA ASP A 317 -2.95 18.22 29.32
C ASP A 317 -4.43 18.00 28.95
N LYS A 318 -4.69 17.34 27.81
CA LYS A 318 -6.04 17.09 27.29
C LYS A 318 -6.55 15.69 27.59
N LEU A 319 -5.68 14.68 27.49
CA LEU A 319 -6.10 13.28 27.50
C LEU A 319 -6.89 12.95 28.77
N ALA A 320 -6.37 13.31 29.94
CA ALA A 320 -6.98 13.01 31.24
C ALA A 320 -8.38 13.65 31.44
N THR A 321 -8.66 14.77 30.77
CA THR A 321 -9.92 15.51 30.91
C THR A 321 -10.89 15.28 29.75
N SER A 322 -10.41 14.74 28.63
CA SER A 322 -11.22 14.44 27.44
C SER A 322 -12.10 13.20 27.62
N ASP A 323 -13.18 13.13 26.85
CA ASP A 323 -13.98 11.89 26.73
C ASP A 323 -13.18 10.71 26.18
N VAL A 324 -12.11 10.98 25.43
CA VAL A 324 -11.21 9.97 24.87
C VAL A 324 -10.39 9.28 25.97
N GLY A 325 -9.97 10.03 27.00
CA GLY A 325 -9.21 9.51 28.14
C GLY A 325 -9.94 8.44 28.96
N LYS A 326 -11.27 8.38 28.87
CA LYS A 326 -12.08 7.30 29.48
C LYS A 326 -11.80 5.92 28.85
N TYR A 327 -11.31 5.90 27.61
CA TYR A 327 -11.06 4.68 26.84
C TYR A 327 -9.58 4.45 26.54
N ILE A 328 -8.77 5.52 26.51
CA ILE A 328 -7.36 5.46 26.13
C ILE A 328 -6.46 5.74 27.34
N GLU A 329 -5.65 4.75 27.68
CA GLU A 329 -4.53 4.88 28.61
C GLU A 329 -3.23 5.06 27.81
N LYS A 330 -2.58 6.21 27.96
CA LYS A 330 -1.27 6.47 27.35
C LYS A 330 -0.16 5.88 28.22
N ILE A 331 0.73 5.13 27.59
CA ILE A 331 1.85 4.44 28.23
C ILE A 331 3.13 4.88 27.53
N ASN A 332 4.01 5.55 28.28
CA ASN A 332 5.33 5.91 27.80
C ASN A 332 6.24 4.67 27.85
N THR A 333 6.88 4.35 26.72
CA THR A 333 7.76 3.19 26.59
C THR A 333 9.24 3.54 26.53
N LEU A 334 9.60 4.82 26.60
CA LEU A 334 10.98 5.25 26.76
C LEU A 334 11.45 5.11 28.21
N HIS A 335 12.66 4.56 28.36
CA HIS A 335 13.40 4.62 29.62
C HIS A 335 13.93 6.05 29.85
N PRO A 336 13.96 6.55 31.11
CA PRO A 336 14.48 7.88 31.44
C PRO A 336 15.92 8.16 30.95
N ASN A 337 16.72 7.12 30.76
CA ASN A 337 18.12 7.21 30.30
C ASN A 337 18.30 6.98 28.78
N GLY A 338 17.20 6.98 28.01
CA GLY A 338 17.20 6.68 26.58
C GLY A 338 17.18 5.18 26.29
N GLY A 339 16.25 4.74 25.45
CA GLY A 339 16.06 3.34 25.06
C GLY A 339 14.64 2.83 25.28
N ASP A 340 14.27 1.78 24.55
CA ASP A 340 12.96 1.14 24.64
C ASP A 340 12.95 0.15 25.81
N ASP A 341 12.10 0.37 26.84
CA ASP A 341 11.99 -0.59 27.96
C ASP A 341 11.13 -1.80 27.53
N LEU A 342 11.79 -2.84 27.03
CA LEU A 342 11.17 -4.11 26.62
C LEU A 342 10.32 -4.74 27.73
N ARG A 343 10.63 -4.47 29.00
CA ARG A 343 9.83 -4.94 30.14
C ARG A 343 8.43 -4.32 30.12
N ILE A 344 8.31 -3.04 29.79
CA ILE A 344 7.02 -2.35 29.67
C ILE A 344 6.19 -3.02 28.58
N TYR A 345 6.76 -3.24 27.39
CA TYR A 345 6.05 -3.94 26.32
C TYR A 345 5.58 -5.33 26.75
N LYS A 346 6.47 -6.13 27.35
CA LYS A 346 6.15 -7.48 27.83
C LYS A 346 5.03 -7.47 28.87
N GLU A 347 5.09 -6.55 29.83
CA GLU A 347 4.07 -6.41 30.88
C GLU A 347 2.71 -5.99 30.30
N GLN A 348 2.70 -4.99 29.42
CA GLN A 348 1.46 -4.48 28.84
C GLN A 348 0.82 -5.48 27.88
N PHE A 349 1.61 -6.22 27.09
CA PHE A 349 1.06 -7.22 26.16
C PHE A 349 0.34 -8.34 26.90
N GLN A 350 0.83 -8.77 28.07
CA GLN A 350 0.14 -9.75 28.91
C GLN A 350 -1.24 -9.28 29.40
N LYS A 351 -1.46 -7.96 29.46
CA LYS A 351 -2.73 -7.34 29.83
C LYS A 351 -3.65 -7.06 28.63
N CYS A 352 -3.18 -7.33 27.41
CA CYS A 352 -3.89 -7.05 26.17
C CYS A 352 -4.41 -8.31 25.51
N THR A 353 -5.65 -8.26 25.02
CA THR A 353 -6.22 -9.32 24.19
C THR A 353 -5.78 -9.19 22.73
N LYS A 354 -5.50 -7.96 22.28
CA LYS A 354 -5.05 -7.65 20.92
C LYS A 354 -3.93 -6.62 20.90
N VAL A 355 -3.10 -6.66 19.86
CA VAL A 355 -2.03 -5.68 19.63
C VAL A 355 -1.97 -5.27 18.17
N MET A 356 -1.69 -4.00 17.90
CA MET A 356 -1.50 -3.46 16.57
C MET A 356 -0.24 -2.59 16.50
N PHE A 357 0.58 -2.84 15.48
CA PHE A 357 1.82 -2.10 15.23
C PHE A 357 1.58 -1.04 14.16
N ALA A 358 1.72 0.23 14.53
CA ALA A 358 1.63 1.39 13.66
C ALA A 358 2.98 2.13 13.60
N ILE A 359 4.03 1.38 13.33
CA ILE A 359 5.45 1.79 13.47
C ILE A 359 6.17 1.96 12.12
N GLY A 360 5.42 2.31 11.08
CA GLY A 360 5.94 2.52 9.73
C GLY A 360 5.75 1.33 8.80
N PHE A 361 6.45 1.38 7.68
CA PHE A 361 6.34 0.44 6.57
C PHE A 361 7.72 -0.04 6.14
N THR A 362 7.79 -1.26 5.63
CA THR A 362 8.98 -1.85 5.02
C THR A 362 8.67 -2.19 3.57
N LYS A 363 9.71 -2.17 2.74
CA LYS A 363 9.62 -2.50 1.32
C LYS A 363 9.03 -3.90 1.17
N ASN A 364 8.17 -4.08 0.17
CA ASN A 364 7.77 -5.43 -0.23
C ASN A 364 9.00 -6.19 -0.73
N PRO A 365 9.00 -7.54 -0.67
CA PRO A 365 10.02 -8.35 -1.31
C PRO A 365 10.23 -7.91 -2.76
N LEU A 366 11.50 -7.86 -3.17
CA LEU A 366 11.86 -7.54 -4.55
C LEU A 366 11.86 -8.82 -5.38
N PRO A 367 11.66 -8.73 -6.71
CA PRO A 367 12.09 -9.81 -7.59
C PRO A 367 13.57 -10.09 -7.35
N GLN A 368 13.99 -11.34 -7.53
CA GLN A 368 15.39 -11.68 -7.42
C GLN A 368 16.18 -10.99 -8.53
N ILE A 369 17.28 -10.34 -8.18
CA ILE A 369 18.10 -9.57 -9.12
C ILE A 369 19.39 -10.34 -9.38
N PHE A 370 19.67 -10.62 -10.65
CA PHE A 370 20.86 -11.36 -11.07
C PHE A 370 21.74 -10.56 -12.01
N ARG A 371 23.05 -10.81 -11.95
CA ARG A 371 24.02 -10.45 -13.00
C ARG A 371 24.57 -11.76 -13.59
N GLY A 372 24.11 -12.12 -14.77
CA GLY A 372 24.33 -13.45 -15.33
C GLY A 372 23.76 -14.54 -14.41
N LYS A 373 24.63 -15.32 -13.76
CA LYS A 373 24.23 -16.43 -12.85
C LYS A 373 24.32 -16.08 -11.37
N GLU A 374 24.87 -14.91 -11.03
CA GLU A 374 25.03 -14.49 -9.63
C GLU A 374 23.84 -13.65 -9.18
N GLU A 375 23.22 -14.04 -8.06
CA GLU A 375 22.23 -13.19 -7.38
C GLU A 375 22.96 -12.06 -6.64
N ILE A 376 22.57 -10.83 -6.92
CA ILE A 376 23.18 -9.63 -6.34
C ILE A 376 22.21 -8.91 -5.42
N GLY A 377 22.74 -8.39 -4.32
CA GLY A 377 22.00 -7.46 -3.46
C GLY A 377 22.01 -6.07 -4.08
N VAL A 378 20.97 -5.28 -3.79
CA VAL A 378 20.81 -3.96 -4.38
C VAL A 378 20.61 -2.88 -3.31
N GLU A 379 21.30 -1.77 -3.48
CA GLU A 379 21.17 -0.56 -2.67
C GLU A 379 20.60 0.57 -3.54
N PHE A 380 19.57 1.25 -3.05
CA PHE A 380 18.87 2.29 -3.81
C PHE A 380 19.54 3.64 -3.63
N ASP A 381 19.77 4.34 -4.74
CA ASP A 381 20.22 5.72 -4.75
C ASP A 381 19.01 6.67 -4.74
N HIS A 382 18.79 7.31 -3.59
CA HIS A 382 17.66 8.21 -3.36
C HIS A 382 17.69 9.50 -4.19
N GLU A 383 18.82 9.85 -4.80
CA GLU A 383 18.98 11.09 -5.58
C GLU A 383 18.72 10.85 -7.07
N THR A 384 19.23 9.74 -7.60
CA THR A 384 19.17 9.39 -9.03
C THR A 384 18.04 8.43 -9.38
N GLY A 385 17.51 7.70 -8.40
CA GLY A 385 16.55 6.63 -8.62
C GLY A 385 17.16 5.34 -9.17
N GLY A 386 18.49 5.27 -9.31
CA GLY A 386 19.21 4.07 -9.72
C GLY A 386 19.53 3.12 -8.56
N PHE A 387 20.19 2.01 -8.88
CA PHE A 387 20.69 1.06 -7.89
C PHE A 387 22.20 0.84 -8.02
N LYS A 388 22.80 0.45 -6.89
CA LYS A 388 24.17 -0.05 -6.80
C LYS A 388 24.17 -1.49 -6.29
N ASP A 389 25.16 -2.26 -6.70
CA ASP A 389 25.44 -3.57 -6.12
C ASP A 389 25.82 -3.39 -4.65
N SER A 390 25.11 -4.04 -3.75
CA SER A 390 25.31 -3.84 -2.31
C SER A 390 26.66 -4.36 -1.80
N LYS A 391 27.34 -5.21 -2.57
CA LYS A 391 28.67 -5.74 -2.22
C LYS A 391 29.79 -4.91 -2.82
N THR A 392 29.68 -4.56 -4.10
CA THR A 392 30.78 -3.86 -4.82
C THR A 392 30.64 -2.35 -4.81
N GLY A 393 29.43 -1.82 -4.63
CA GLY A 393 29.11 -0.40 -4.75
C GLY A 393 28.97 0.09 -6.20
N ASP A 394 29.15 -0.80 -7.19
CA ASP A 394 29.05 -0.44 -8.61
C ASP A 394 27.61 -0.15 -9.01
N LYS A 395 27.42 0.84 -9.88
CA LYS A 395 26.11 1.12 -10.46
C LYS A 395 25.60 -0.10 -11.25
N ILE A 396 24.31 -0.39 -11.07
CA ILE A 396 23.61 -1.43 -11.84
C ILE A 396 22.88 -0.74 -12.98
N GLU A 397 23.47 -0.79 -14.18
CA GLU A 397 22.91 -0.15 -15.37
C GLU A 397 21.52 -0.69 -15.72
N GLY A 398 20.62 0.23 -16.08
CA GLY A 398 19.23 -0.09 -16.41
C GLY A 398 18.35 -0.53 -15.22
N LEU A 399 18.82 -0.50 -13.96
CA LEU A 399 17.97 -0.80 -12.80
C LEU A 399 17.61 0.49 -12.05
N TYR A 400 16.30 0.76 -11.96
CA TYR A 400 15.76 1.97 -11.34
C TYR A 400 14.61 1.64 -10.40
N GLY A 401 14.27 2.58 -9.52
CA GLY A 401 13.25 2.40 -8.48
C GLY A 401 12.51 3.68 -8.15
N ALA A 402 11.23 3.54 -7.78
CA ALA A 402 10.43 4.66 -7.31
C ALA A 402 9.34 4.25 -6.32
N GLY A 403 8.76 5.24 -5.65
CA GLY A 403 7.60 5.08 -4.77
C GLY A 403 7.97 4.90 -3.30
N ILE A 404 7.01 4.44 -2.48
CA ILE A 404 7.24 4.24 -1.05
C ILE A 404 8.34 3.20 -0.74
N ALA A 405 8.61 2.29 -1.67
CA ALA A 405 9.72 1.36 -1.55
C ALA A 405 11.08 2.05 -1.79
N PHE A 406 11.09 3.06 -2.65
CA PHE A 406 12.29 3.72 -3.13
C PHE A 406 12.05 5.24 -3.22
N PRO A 407 11.82 5.90 -2.06
CA PRO A 407 11.37 7.29 -2.04
C PRO A 407 12.54 8.23 -2.26
N GLU A 408 12.31 9.41 -2.82
CA GLU A 408 13.31 10.47 -2.85
C GLU A 408 13.71 10.87 -1.43
N ARG A 409 15.01 11.10 -1.19
CA ARG A 409 15.51 11.72 0.04
C ARG A 409 15.41 13.22 -0.12
N VAL A 410 14.72 13.88 0.82
CA VAL A 410 14.56 15.34 0.84
C VAL A 410 15.14 15.90 2.13
N VAL A 411 15.68 17.12 2.04
CA VAL A 411 16.18 17.87 3.19
C VAL A 411 15.38 19.16 3.26
N ASP A 412 14.74 19.42 4.39
CA ASP A 412 14.00 20.68 4.58
C ASP A 412 14.95 21.85 4.90
N PRO A 413 14.48 23.11 4.84
CA PRO A 413 15.31 24.28 5.14
C PRO A 413 15.91 24.33 6.55
N GLU A 414 15.41 23.54 7.49
CA GLU A 414 15.96 23.40 8.84
C GLU A 414 16.99 22.25 8.94
N GLY A 415 17.32 21.59 7.81
CA GLY A 415 18.29 20.51 7.73
C GLY A 415 17.73 19.14 8.12
N ASN A 416 16.43 19.01 8.36
CA ASN A 416 15.83 17.71 8.68
C ASN A 416 15.75 16.87 7.41
N VAL A 417 16.16 15.60 7.53
CA VAL A 417 16.11 14.63 6.43
C VAL A 417 14.82 13.82 6.52
N GLU A 418 14.07 13.79 5.42
CA GLU A 418 12.87 12.97 5.29
C GLU A 418 12.88 12.19 3.96
N HIS A 419 11.97 11.23 3.84
CA HIS A 419 11.72 10.53 2.58
C HIS A 419 10.37 10.95 2.00
N ALA A 420 10.37 11.39 0.75
CA ALA A 420 9.21 11.95 0.09
C ALA A 420 8.20 10.86 -0.31
N VAL A 421 7.14 10.71 0.48
CA VAL A 421 6.09 9.69 0.25
C VAL A 421 4.75 10.36 -0.03
N GLY A 422 4.23 10.14 -1.25
CA GLY A 422 2.94 10.65 -1.69
C GLY A 422 2.85 10.72 -3.21
N LEU A 423 1.64 10.67 -3.76
CA LEU A 423 1.41 10.60 -5.22
C LEU A 423 2.17 11.71 -5.97
N TRP A 424 1.91 12.97 -5.61
CA TRP A 424 2.59 14.11 -6.24
C TRP A 424 4.11 14.10 -6.05
N LYS A 425 4.60 13.58 -4.91
CA LYS A 425 6.03 13.47 -4.62
C LYS A 425 6.70 12.44 -5.54
N PHE A 426 6.05 11.29 -5.75
CA PHE A 426 6.53 10.28 -6.71
C PHE A 426 6.58 10.85 -8.12
N MET A 427 5.54 11.59 -8.53
CA MET A 427 5.51 12.26 -9.83
C MET A 427 6.64 13.29 -9.96
N SER A 428 6.84 14.14 -8.95
CA SER A 428 7.90 15.17 -8.94
C SER A 428 9.28 14.54 -9.06
N PHE A 429 9.54 13.48 -8.29
CA PHE A 429 10.79 12.73 -8.35
C PHE A 429 11.01 12.14 -9.75
N LEU A 430 10.02 11.40 -10.27
CA LEU A 430 10.12 10.73 -11.57
C LEU A 430 10.32 11.71 -12.73
N LYS A 431 9.63 12.86 -12.73
CA LYS A 431 9.88 13.93 -13.71
C LYS A 431 11.33 14.39 -13.74
N ARG A 432 11.97 14.45 -12.58
CA ARG A 432 13.36 14.89 -12.44
C ARG A 432 14.34 13.83 -12.92
N VAL A 433 14.12 12.56 -12.54
CA VAL A 433 15.14 11.51 -12.73
C VAL A 433 14.97 10.69 -14.02
N VAL A 434 13.74 10.43 -14.48
CA VAL A 434 13.48 9.59 -15.67
C VAL A 434 14.20 10.07 -16.94
N PRO A 435 14.34 11.40 -17.21
CA PRO A 435 15.13 11.88 -18.36
C PRO A 435 16.62 11.48 -18.32
N THR A 436 17.15 11.18 -17.14
CA THR A 436 18.56 10.78 -16.95
C THR A 436 18.77 9.27 -16.98
N TRP A 437 17.69 8.49 -16.97
CA TRP A 437 17.76 7.04 -17.00
C TRP A 437 18.16 6.58 -18.40
N THR A 438 19.19 5.75 -18.49
CA THR A 438 19.68 5.11 -19.70
C THR A 438 19.54 3.61 -19.62
#